data_AF-A0AAV5D737-F1
#
_entry.id   AF-A0AAV5D737-F1
#
_cell.length_a   1.000
_cell.length_b   1.000
_cell.length_c   1.000
_cell.angle_alpha   90.00
_cell.angle_beta   90.00
_cell.angle_gamma   90.00
#
_symmetry.space_group_name_H-M   'P 1'
#
loop_
_entity.id
_entity.type
_entity.pdbx_description
1 polymer ?
#
loop_
_entity_poly.entity_id
_entity_poly.type
_entity_poly.pdbx_seq_one_letter_code
_entity_poly.pdbx_strand_id
1 'polypeptide(L)' 'MNMLKWFIKAINKINKGFLWQGKERANSGCCLVAWTKVTRPLDLGGLGIPNLEVMSWALQMRW' A
#
# COMPACT_ATOMS: atom_id res chain seq x y z
N MET A 1 -10.19 -14.96 7.87
CA MET A 1 -9.09 -15.63 7.14
C MET A 1 -8.08 -14.54 6.80
N ASN A 2 -7.01 -14.42 7.60
CA ASN A 2 -6.13 -13.26 7.57
C ASN A 2 -5.39 -13.22 6.22
N MET A 3 -5.56 -12.16 5.41
CA MET A 3 -4.69 -11.99 4.24
C MET A 3 -3.26 -12.02 4.73
N LEU A 4 -2.45 -12.89 4.13
CA LEU A 4 -1.12 -13.17 4.62
C LEU A 4 -0.31 -11.85 4.65
N LYS A 5 0.02 -11.38 5.86
CA LYS A 5 0.71 -10.07 6.05
C LYS A 5 1.97 -9.95 5.19
N TRP A 6 2.64 -11.06 4.91
CA TRP A 6 3.80 -11.10 4.03
C TRP A 6 3.47 -10.72 2.58
N PHE A 7 2.30 -11.11 2.07
CA PHE A 7 1.84 -10.81 0.71
C PHE A 7 1.54 -9.32 0.54
N ILE A 8 0.81 -8.73 1.48
CA ILE A 8 0.56 -7.28 1.52
C ILE A 8 1.88 -6.51 1.59
N LYS A 9 2.81 -6.97 2.42
CA LYS A 9 4.15 -6.37 2.53
C LYS A 9 4.94 -6.48 1.22
N ALA A 10 4.82 -7.59 0.49
CA ALA A 10 5.46 -7.79 -0.81
C ALA A 10 4.91 -6.81 -1.87
N ILE A 11 3.58 -6.69 -2.00
CA ILE A 11 2.96 -5.73 -2.93
C ILE A 11 3.35 -4.29 -2.57
N ASN A 12 3.26 -3.94 -1.27
CA ASN A 12 3.66 -2.61 -0.82
C ASN A 12 5.14 -2.31 -1.11
N LYS A 13 6.01 -3.32 -1.13
CA LYS A 13 7.43 -3.15 -1.50
C LYS A 13 7.58 -2.80 -2.98
N ILE A 14 6.85 -3.49 -3.86
CA ILE A 14 6.85 -3.22 -5.31
C ILE A 14 6.31 -1.81 -5.59
N ASN A 15 5.16 -1.46 -5.01
CA ASN A 15 4.56 -0.14 -5.22
C ASN A 15 5.46 0.99 -4.71
N LYS A 16 6.12 0.80 -3.55
CA LYS A 16 7.12 1.76 -3.04
C LYS A 16 8.34 1.87 -3.93
N GLY A 17 8.83 0.75 -4.48
CA GLY A 17 9.93 0.73 -5.44
C GLY A 17 9.61 1.57 -6.67
N PHE A 18 8.44 1.31 -7.26
CA PHE A 18 7.95 2.01 -8.44
C PHE A 18 7.83 3.53 -8.19
N LEU A 19 7.15 3.92 -7.11
CA LEU A 19 6.88 5.34 -6.80
C LEU A 19 8.14 6.15 -6.48
N TRP A 20 9.09 5.58 -5.74
CA TRP A 20 10.18 6.36 -5.17
C TRP A 20 11.51 6.22 -5.89
N GLN A 21 11.75 5.12 -6.60
CA GLN A 21 13.03 4.90 -7.30
C GLN A 21 12.87 4.50 -8.76
N GLY A 22 11.64 4.28 -9.26
CA GLY A 22 11.43 3.71 -10.60
C GLY A 22 12.05 2.31 -10.76
N LYS A 23 12.25 1.59 -9.65
CA LYS A 23 12.89 0.26 -9.60
C LYS A 23 11.97 -0.71 -8.86
N GLU A 24 12.16 -2.01 -9.05
CA GLU A 24 11.34 -3.04 -8.39
C GLU A 24 11.39 -2.96 -6.85
N ARG A 25 12.48 -2.42 -6.27
CA ARG A 25 12.69 -2.35 -4.83
C ARG A 25 13.19 -0.96 -4.44
N ALA A 26 12.53 -0.35 -3.45
CA ALA A 26 13.05 0.83 -2.76
C ALA A 26 13.88 0.40 -1.55
N ASN A 27 15.03 1.06 -1.35
CA ASN A 27 15.75 0.99 -0.09
C ASN A 27 15.00 1.80 0.98
N SER A 28 15.01 1.31 2.22
CA SER A 28 14.41 1.99 3.37
C SER A 28 15.15 3.31 3.61
N GLY A 29 14.57 4.43 3.18
CA GLY A 29 15.21 5.74 3.20
C GLY A 29 14.84 6.61 1.98
N CYS A 30 14.36 6.00 0.90
CA CYS A 30 13.94 6.73 -0.30
C CYS A 30 12.46 7.12 -0.33
N CYS A 31 11.68 6.76 0.70
CA CYS A 31 10.26 7.09 0.74
C CYS A 31 10.07 8.57 1.12
N LEU A 32 9.65 9.40 0.16
CA LEU A 32 9.37 10.82 0.41
C LEU A 32 8.11 11.02 1.27
N VAL A 33 7.16 10.09 1.18
CA VAL A 33 5.88 10.16 1.90
C VAL A 33 5.60 8.84 2.62
N ALA A 34 5.10 8.95 3.85
CA ALA A 34 4.67 7.80 4.65
C ALA A 34 3.58 7.00 3.91
N TRP A 35 3.72 5.67 3.91
CA TRP A 35 2.80 4.78 3.18
C TRP A 35 1.34 4.95 3.59
N THR A 36 1.09 5.22 4.87
CA THR A 36 -0.24 5.47 5.44
C THR A 36 -0.91 6.74 4.90
N LYS A 37 -0.14 7.72 4.41
CA LYS A 37 -0.67 8.92 3.73
C LYS A 37 -0.92 8.64 2.25
N VAL A 38 -0.02 7.91 1.60
CA VAL A 38 -0.14 7.53 0.18
C VAL A 38 -1.42 6.72 -0.08
N THR A 39 -1.77 5.80 0.82
CA THR A 39 -2.97 4.95 0.66
C THR A 39 -4.28 5.62 1.04
N ARG A 40 -4.30 6.93 1.33
CA ARG A 40 -5.55 7.65 1.60
C ARG A 40 -6.30 7.92 0.28
N PRO A 41 -7.63 8.08 0.34
CA PRO A 41 -8.41 8.59 -0.77
C PRO A 41 -7.85 9.92 -1.30
N LEU A 42 -8.07 10.18 -2.58
CA LEU A 42 -7.64 11.44 -3.24
C LEU A 42 -8.26 12.67 -2.56
N ASP A 43 -9.54 12.58 -2.18
CA ASP A 43 -10.27 13.66 -1.49
C ASP A 43 -9.69 13.99 -0.11
N LEU A 44 -8.92 13.07 0.48
CA LEU A 44 -8.24 13.23 1.76
C LEU A 44 -6.73 13.51 1.60
N GLY A 45 -6.30 13.94 0.41
CA GLY A 45 -4.91 14.31 0.11
C GLY A 45 -3.95 13.13 0.00
N GLY A 46 -4.47 11.92 -0.25
CA GLY A 46 -3.66 10.75 -0.57
C GLY A 46 -3.40 10.59 -2.08
N LEU A 47 -2.78 9.48 -2.46
CA LEU A 47 -2.48 9.17 -3.86
C LEU A 47 -3.55 8.25 -4.49
N GLY A 48 -4.61 7.90 -3.75
CA GLY A 48 -5.66 7.01 -4.23
C GLY A 48 -5.25 5.54 -4.36
N ILE A 49 -4.08 5.16 -3.84
CA ILE A 49 -3.65 3.76 -3.84
C ILE A 49 -4.45 2.99 -2.78
N PRO A 50 -5.13 1.89 -3.14
CA PRO A 50 -5.96 1.17 -2.19
C PRO A 50 -5.14 0.56 -1.05
N ASN A 51 -5.61 0.73 0.18
CA ASN A 51 -5.07 -0.02 1.32
C ASN A 51 -5.56 -1.48 1.25
N LEU A 52 -4.65 -2.39 0.90
CA LEU A 52 -4.95 -3.81 0.72
C LEU A 52 -5.47 -4.50 1.99
N GLU A 53 -5.07 -4.04 3.19
CA GLU A 53 -5.59 -4.59 4.44
C GLU A 53 -7.07 -4.27 4.60
N VAL A 54 -7.42 -3.00 4.40
CA VAL A 54 -8.81 -2.51 4.51
C VAL A 54 -9.68 -3.11 3.40
N MET A 55 -9.16 -3.17 2.17
CA MET A 55 -9.85 -3.80 1.05
C MET A 55 -10.10 -5.29 1.32
N SER A 56 -9.11 -6.01 1.86
CA SER A 56 -9.28 -7.41 2.23
C SER A 56 -10.36 -7.58 3.28
N TRP A 57 -10.46 -6.69 4.27
CA TRP A 57 -11.54 -6.74 5.26
C TRP A 57 -12.89 -6.48 4.63
N ALA A 58 -13.00 -5.44 3.79
CA ALA A 58 -14.24 -5.12 3.09
C ALA A 58 -14.77 -6.29 2.25
N LEU A 59 -13.88 -6.98 1.52
CA LEU A 59 -14.24 -8.17 0.74
C LEU A 59 -14.67 -9.37 1.60
N GLN A 60 -14.19 -9.45 2.84
CA GLN A 60 -14.52 -10.53 3.77
C GLN A 60 -15.76 -10.25 4.60
N MET A 61 -16.21 -9.00 4.67
CA MET A 61 -17.51 -8.67 5.22
C MET A 61 -18.57 -9.19 4.26
N ARG A 62 -18.90 -10.47 4.40
CA ARG A 62 -20.11 -11.05 3.81
C ARG A 62 -21.30 -10.32 4.43
N TRP A 63 -22.29 -10.00 3.59
CA TRP A 63 -23.59 -9.50 4.02
C TRP A 63 -24.27 -10.48 4.98
#